data_AF-A0A497G7C7-F1
#
_entry.id   AF-A0A497G7C7-F1
#
_cell.length_a   1.000
_cell.length_b   1.000
_cell.length_c   1.000
_cell.angle_alpha   90.00
_cell.angle_beta   90.00
_cell.angle_gamma   90.00
#
_symmetry.space_group_name_H-M   'P 1'
#
loop_
_entity.id
_entity.type
_entity.pdbx_description
1 polymer ?
#
loop_
_entity_poly.entity_id
_entity_poly.type
_entity_poly.pdbx_seq_one_letter_code
_entity_poly.pdbx_strand_id
1 'polypeptide(L)'
;MKRTQKLSLTAVMGATAIITSLMKIEIPFPILYYLKIDFAEIPAYLTYFLVGAKLGILCGSFHFIGLALRSGDILGPLMKYLAEISNILGMFIGARISKKRVIEIGAG
;
A
#
# COMPACT_ATOMS: atom_id res chain seq x y z
N MET A 1 -20.64 0.80 1.53
CA MET A 1 -20.25 1.22 0.15
C MET A 1 -20.70 0.19 -0.86
N LYS A 2 -21.32 0.65 -1.97
CA LYS A 2 -21.65 -0.21 -3.13
C LYS A 2 -20.38 -0.63 -3.86
N ARG A 3 -20.39 -1.74 -4.61
CA ARG A 3 -19.21 -2.26 -5.34
C ARG A 3 -18.56 -1.20 -6.24
N THR A 4 -19.37 -0.42 -6.94
CA THR A 4 -18.90 0.65 -7.85
C THR A 4 -18.08 1.71 -7.12
N GLN A 5 -18.55 2.18 -5.95
CA GLN A 5 -17.84 3.20 -5.17
C GLN A 5 -16.49 2.72 -4.67
N LYS A 6 -16.37 1.44 -4.32
CA LYS A 6 -15.10 0.84 -3.89
C LYS A 6 -14.07 0.86 -5.02
N LEU A 7 -14.49 0.47 -6.22
CA LEU A 7 -13.62 0.47 -7.41
C LEU A 7 -13.20 1.88 -7.81
N SER A 8 -14.14 2.84 -7.83
CA SER A 8 -13.83 4.25 -8.14
C SER A 8 -12.82 4.82 -7.15
N LEU A 9 -12.98 4.56 -5.85
CA LEU A 9 -12.05 5.02 -4.83
C LEU A 9 -10.65 4.40 -5.02
N THR A 10 -10.57 3.08 -5.26
CA THR A 10 -9.31 2.40 -5.53
C THR A 10 -8.62 2.93 -6.80
N ALA A 11 -9.38 3.24 -7.86
CA ALA A 11 -8.83 3.82 -9.08
C ALA A 11 -8.24 5.21 -8.85
N VAL A 12 -8.96 6.08 -8.13
CA VAL A 12 -8.47 7.43 -7.80
C VAL A 12 -7.24 7.37 -6.90
N MET A 13 -7.23 6.49 -5.90
CA MET A 13 -6.07 6.32 -5.00
C MET A 13 -4.86 5.73 -5.73
N GLY A 14 -5.07 4.78 -6.64
CA GLY A 14 -4.02 4.23 -7.49
C GLY A 14 -3.42 5.28 -8.42
N ALA A 15 -4.27 6.11 -9.05
CA ALA A 15 -3.79 7.24 -9.87
C ALA A 15 -2.99 8.25 -9.03
N THR A 16 -3.45 8.54 -7.81
CA THR A 16 -2.74 9.42 -6.88
C THR A 16 -1.39 8.85 -6.50
N ALA A 17 -1.29 7.55 -6.21
CA ALA A 17 -0.01 6.89 -5.91
C ALA A 17 0.99 7.00 -7.08
N ILE A 18 0.52 6.81 -8.32
CA ILE A 18 1.36 6.97 -9.52
C ILE A 18 1.85 8.42 -9.66
N ILE A 19 0.97 9.40 -9.48
CA ILE A 19 1.33 10.84 -9.54
C ILE A 19 2.35 11.19 -8.46
N THR A 20 2.15 10.74 -7.22
CA THR A 20 3.10 10.98 -6.12
C THR A 20 4.47 10.39 -6.43
N SER A 21 4.50 9.17 -7.00
CA SER A 21 5.76 8.56 -7.39
C SER A 21 6.44 9.36 -8.51
N LEU A 22 5.69 9.85 -9.51
CA LEU A 22 6.19 10.73 -10.56
C LEU A 22 6.81 12.03 -10.02
N MET A 23 6.24 12.59 -8.96
CA MET A 23 6.76 13.81 -8.30
C MET A 23 8.10 13.58 -7.59
N LYS A 24 8.60 12.34 -7.50
CA LYS A 24 9.87 11.97 -6.85
C LYS A 24 9.99 12.55 -5.45
N ILE A 25 8.89 12.53 -4.69
CA ILE A 25 8.90 12.90 -3.27
C ILE A 25 9.49 11.71 -2.51
N GLU A 26 10.79 11.53 -2.70
CA GLU A 26 11.56 10.38 -2.29
C GLU A 26 12.65 10.86 -1.33
N ILE A 27 12.66 10.36 -0.10
CA ILE A 27 13.71 10.64 0.88
C ILE A 27 14.72 9.49 0.82
N PRO A 28 15.98 9.74 0.42
CA PRO A 28 17.00 8.69 0.39
C PRO A 28 17.38 8.27 1.81
N PHE A 29 17.58 6.97 2.01
CA PHE A 29 18.05 6.47 3.30
C PHE A 29 19.53 6.86 3.52
N PRO A 30 19.93 7.32 4.73
CA PRO A 30 21.29 7.81 4.97
C PRO A 30 22.40 6.77 4.78
N ILE A 31 22.07 5.47 4.95
CA ILE A 31 23.04 4.37 4.95
C ILE A 31 22.91 3.52 3.68
N LEU A 32 21.68 3.36 3.16
CA LEU A 32 21.38 2.59 1.95
C LEU A 32 20.79 3.52 0.89
N TYR A 33 21.65 4.15 0.10
CA TYR A 33 21.26 5.14 -0.93
C TYR A 33 20.38 4.58 -2.06
N TYR A 34 20.33 3.24 -2.23
CA TYR A 34 19.41 2.60 -3.15
C TYR A 34 17.97 2.54 -2.61
N LEU A 35 17.81 2.60 -1.28
CA LEU A 35 16.51 2.56 -0.63
C LEU A 35 15.98 3.99 -0.51
N LYS A 36 14.88 4.25 -1.22
CA LYS A 36 14.22 5.54 -1.21
C LYS A 36 12.82 5.38 -0.63
N ILE A 37 12.56 6.06 0.47
CA ILE A 37 11.22 6.12 1.05
C ILE A 37 10.40 7.06 0.18
N ASP A 38 9.30 6.56 -0.37
CA ASP A 38 8.40 7.33 -1.22
C ASP A 38 7.06 7.47 -0.54
N PHE A 39 6.48 8.66 -0.56
CA PHE A 39 5.15 8.92 -0.02
C PHE A 39 4.02 8.31 -0.86
N ALA A 40 4.34 7.75 -2.03
CA ALA A 40 3.39 7.02 -2.89
C ALA A 40 2.73 5.80 -2.22
N GLU A 41 3.23 5.33 -1.07
CA GLU A 41 2.58 4.27 -0.29
C GLU A 41 1.37 4.77 0.52
N ILE A 42 1.28 6.08 0.83
CA ILE A 42 0.20 6.65 1.64
C ILE A 42 -1.19 6.38 1.02
N PRO A 43 -1.43 6.64 -0.29
CA PRO A 43 -2.72 6.33 -0.92
C PRO A 43 -3.09 4.85 -0.88
N ALA A 44 -2.10 3.96 -0.97
CA ALA A 44 -2.32 2.51 -0.91
C ALA A 44 -2.75 2.06 0.49
N TYR A 45 -2.09 2.58 1.54
CA TYR A 45 -2.51 2.35 2.92
C TYR A 45 -3.87 2.98 3.25
N LEU A 46 -4.17 4.17 2.74
CA LEU A 46 -5.50 4.76 2.86
C LEU A 46 -6.58 3.85 2.24
N THR A 47 -6.29 3.30 1.06
CA THR A 47 -7.18 2.36 0.38
C THR A 47 -7.38 1.08 1.18
N TYR A 48 -6.31 0.56 1.79
CA TYR A 48 -6.38 -0.56 2.72
C TYR A 48 -7.34 -0.28 3.89
N PHE A 49 -7.20 0.88 4.55
CA PHE A 49 -8.03 1.24 5.71
C PHE A 49 -9.50 1.49 5.32
N LEU A 50 -9.75 2.12 4.19
CA LEU A 50 -11.11 2.50 3.76
C LEU A 50 -11.89 1.35 3.13
N VAL A 51 -11.22 0.49 2.36
CA VAL A 51 -11.89 -0.49 1.48
C VAL A 51 -11.52 -1.94 1.79
N GLY A 52 -10.39 -2.14 2.47
CA GLY A 52 -9.89 -3.43 2.93
C GLY A 52 -8.72 -3.97 2.12
N ALA A 53 -8.09 -5.02 2.67
CA ALA A 53 -6.83 -5.59 2.20
C ALA A 53 -6.79 -5.93 0.69
N LYS A 54 -7.85 -6.52 0.15
CA LYS A 54 -7.88 -6.96 -1.27
C LYS A 54 -7.74 -5.79 -2.24
N LEU A 55 -8.38 -4.66 -1.94
CA LEU A 55 -8.36 -3.48 -2.82
C LEU A 55 -7.16 -2.59 -2.54
N GLY A 56 -6.61 -2.62 -1.31
CA GLY A 56 -5.30 -2.04 -0.99
C GLY A 56 -4.17 -2.68 -1.80
N ILE A 57 -4.10 -4.02 -1.82
CA ILE A 57 -3.08 -4.76 -2.62
C ILE A 57 -3.24 -4.44 -4.11
N LEU A 58 -4.48 -4.39 -4.61
CA LEU A 58 -4.77 -4.06 -6.01
C LEU A 58 -4.31 -2.63 -6.37
N CYS A 59 -4.47 -1.67 -5.45
CA CYS A 59 -3.92 -0.32 -5.58
C CYS A 59 -2.37 -0.34 -5.66
N GLY A 60 -1.72 -1.09 -4.76
CA GLY A 60 -0.27 -1.28 -4.76
C GLY A 60 0.25 -1.94 -6.05
N SER A 61 -0.51 -2.88 -6.64
CA SER A 61 -0.15 -3.47 -7.93
C SER A 61 -0.13 -2.45 -9.06
N PHE A 62 -1.09 -1.51 -9.11
CA PHE A 62 -1.07 -0.43 -10.10
C PHE A 62 0.10 0.53 -9.91
N HIS A 63 0.42 0.84 -8.65
CA HIS A 63 1.60 1.65 -8.33
C HIS A 63 2.90 0.94 -8.75
N PHE A 64 3.03 -0.36 -8.49
CA PHE A 64 4.16 -1.18 -8.95
C PHE A 64 4.31 -1.14 -10.48
N ILE A 65 3.22 -1.32 -11.23
CA ILE A 65 3.25 -1.24 -12.70
C ILE A 65 3.71 0.15 -13.16
N GLY A 66 3.15 1.21 -12.58
CA GLY A 66 3.54 2.58 -12.92
C GLY A 66 5.02 2.86 -12.64
N LEU A 67 5.54 2.36 -11.51
CA LEU A 67 6.93 2.57 -11.11
C LEU A 67 7.91 1.70 -11.92
N ALA A 68 7.53 0.47 -12.27
CA ALA A 68 8.31 -0.43 -13.12
C ALA A 68 8.45 0.12 -14.53
N LEU A 69 7.37 0.65 -15.11
CA LEU A 69 7.40 1.31 -16.41
C LEU A 69 8.26 2.59 -16.40
N ARG A 70 8.27 3.33 -15.29
CA ARG A 70 9.07 4.55 -15.15
C ARG A 70 10.56 4.27 -14.97
N SER A 71 10.90 3.33 -14.10
CA SER A 71 12.28 3.12 -13.65
C SER A 71 13.12 2.32 -14.65
N GLY A 72 12.50 1.55 -15.54
CA GLY A 72 13.20 0.68 -16.50
C GLY A 72 13.89 -0.53 -15.87
N ASP A 73 14.01 -0.55 -14.53
CA ASP A 73 14.45 -1.68 -13.72
C ASP A 73 13.27 -2.24 -12.92
N ILE A 74 13.13 -3.56 -12.92
CA ILE A 74 12.06 -4.29 -12.25
C ILE A 74 12.41 -4.61 -10.79
N LEU A 75 13.70 -4.74 -10.45
CA LEU A 75 14.11 -5.21 -9.13
C LEU A 75 13.75 -4.22 -8.01
N GLY A 76 14.08 -2.94 -8.17
CA GLY A 76 13.75 -1.91 -7.18
C GLY A 76 12.25 -1.80 -6.89
N PRO A 77 11.39 -1.62 -7.91
CA PRO A 77 9.94 -1.58 -7.75
C PRO A 77 9.37 -2.87 -7.15
N LEU A 78 9.92 -4.04 -7.50
CA LEU A 78 9.46 -5.33 -6.99
C LEU A 78 9.74 -5.47 -5.49
N MET A 79 10.94 -5.07 -5.04
CA MET A 79 11.28 -5.09 -3.61
C MET A 79 10.38 -4.15 -2.80
N LYS A 80 10.05 -2.97 -3.35
CA LYS A 80 9.08 -2.06 -2.73
C LYS A 80 7.69 -2.70 -2.62
N TYR A 81 7.22 -3.31 -3.70
CA TYR A 81 5.92 -3.96 -3.72
C TYR A 81 5.83 -5.14 -2.74
N LEU A 82 6.89 -5.94 -2.61
CA LEU A 82 6.95 -7.02 -1.62
C LEU A 82 6.91 -6.50 -0.18
N ALA A 83 7.61 -5.40 0.11
CA ALA A 83 7.55 -4.74 1.41
C ALA A 83 6.14 -4.24 1.72
N GLU A 84 5.46 -3.64 0.74
CA GLU A 84 4.07 -3.18 0.87
C GLU A 84 3.10 -4.34 1.15
N ILE A 85 3.19 -5.45 0.39
CA ILE A 85 2.38 -6.65 0.62
C ILE A 85 2.62 -7.20 2.03
N SER A 86 3.88 -7.31 2.45
CA SER A 86 4.25 -7.78 3.78
C SER A 86 3.60 -6.93 4.88
N ASN A 87 3.66 -5.60 4.73
CA ASN A 87 3.05 -4.67 5.66
C ASN A 87 1.52 -4.83 5.71
N ILE A 88 0.85 -4.85 4.55
CA ILE A 88 -0.60 -5.05 4.45
C ILE A 88 -1.04 -6.38 5.09
N LEU A 89 -0.28 -7.46 4.88
CA LEU A 89 -0.52 -8.76 5.50
C LEU A 89 -0.34 -8.70 7.02
N GLY A 90 0.75 -8.08 7.49
CA GLY A 90 1.00 -7.87 8.91
C GLY A 90 -0.14 -7.11 9.59
N MET A 91 -0.58 -6.00 8.99
CA MET A 91 -1.72 -5.22 9.47
C MET A 91 -3.02 -6.04 9.47
N PHE A 92 -3.26 -6.85 8.43
CA PHE A 92 -4.45 -7.70 8.34
C PHE A 92 -4.49 -8.77 9.43
N ILE A 93 -3.36 -9.43 9.69
CA ILE A 93 -3.23 -10.45 10.75
C ILE A 93 -3.36 -9.78 12.12
N GLY A 94 -2.66 -8.67 12.36
CA GLY A 94 -2.72 -7.92 13.62
C GLY A 94 -4.13 -7.43 13.95
N ALA A 95 -4.87 -6.93 12.96
CA ALA A 95 -6.26 -6.52 13.13
C ALA A 95 -7.19 -7.70 13.49
N ARG A 96 -6.97 -8.89 12.92
CA ARG A 96 -7.75 -10.09 13.28
C ARG A 96 -7.47 -10.59 14.69
N ILE A 97 -6.21 -10.62 15.09
CA ILE A 97 -5.81 -11.04 16.44
C ILE A 97 -6.38 -10.06 17.48
N SER A 98 -6.28 -8.75 17.21
CA SER A 98 -6.80 -7.72 18.12
C SER A 98 -8.32 -7.78 18.26
N LYS A 99 -9.07 -8.04 17.18
CA LYS A 99 -10.52 -8.25 17.27
C LYS A 99 -10.89 -9.44 18.15
N LYS A 100 -10.17 -10.56 18.04
CA LYS A 100 -10.38 -11.72 18.92
C LYS A 100 -10.10 -11.37 20.38
N ARG A 101 -8.99 -10.68 20.64
CA ARG A 101 -8.58 -10.29 22.00
C ARG A 101 -9.54 -9.29 22.65
N VAL A 102 -10.09 -8.33 21.89
CA VAL A 102 -11.13 -7.39 22.39
C VAL A 102 -12.43 -8.12 22.71
N ILE A 103 -12.83 -9.12 21.92
CA ILE A 103 -14.01 -9.96 22.19
C ILE A 103 -13.79 -10.84 23.43
N GLU A 104 -12.59 -11.41 23.60
CA GLU A 104 -12.24 -12.22 24.79
C GLU A 104 -12.22 -11.40 26.09
N ILE A 105 -11.73 -10.16 26.06
CA ILE A 105 -11.70 -9.27 27.24
C ILE A 105 -13.10 -8.71 27.58
N GLY A 106 -13.94 -8.45 26.57
CA GLY A 106 -15.30 -7.93 26.77
C GLY A 106 -16.34 -8.97 27.19
N ALA A 107 -15.98 -10.25 27.26
CA ALA A 107 -16.85 -11.37 27.64
C ALA A 107 -16.52 -11.96 29.03
N GLY A 108 -15.61 -11.32 29.78
CA GLY A 108 -15.23 -11.68 31.15
C GLY A 108 -15.87 -10.79 32.20
#